data_AF-A0A843A7P3-F1
#
_entry.id   AF-A0A843A7P3-F1
#
_cell.length_a   1.000
_cell.length_b   1.000
_cell.length_c   1.000
_cell.angle_alpha   90.00
_cell.angle_beta   90.00
_cell.angle_gamma   90.00
#
_symmetry.space_group_name_H-M   'P 1'
#
loop_
_entity.id
_entity.type
_entity.pdbx_description
1 polymer ?
#
loop_
_entity_poly.entity_id
_entity_poly.type
_entity_poly.pdbx_seq_one_letter_code
_entity_poly.pdbx_strand_id
1 'polypeptide(L)'
;MTKARELFTYARPWSFPMTIIAISFGVFYALLKGFSPDILLKSLIVILGGILFHASANLWNDYYDYKRGVDIKEAPTNIYRKHPILSNSISSQGIFIYASLSAIAGVLLGILIYIFWGNIWGIIFGIIGPFLSFMYTGSKFALKYLSLGELEAFIAYGFLFSIGSYAIITGDLTFRPAIFSIPYGFLVAAVLTANNTRDIDFDLSRGAKTLSVRIGKKLSLILLECELTLPYILTLILVFMKIFPVWVIISLASLYRALKTIKNFKEKVPSNADPLLAKITLEFGLLFLIGLAISLLIL
;
A
#
# COMPACT_ATOMS: atom_id res chain seq x y z
N MET A 1 -21.68 -6.22 -17.59
CA MET A 1 -21.13 -5.67 -16.33
C MET A 1 -21.60 -4.23 -16.22
N THR A 2 -22.05 -3.74 -15.07
CA THR A 2 -22.47 -2.32 -14.94
C THR A 2 -21.25 -1.39 -15.08
N LYS A 3 -21.45 -0.17 -15.60
CA LYS A 3 -20.38 0.82 -15.76
C LYS A 3 -19.68 1.13 -14.44
N ALA A 4 -20.41 1.15 -13.33
CA ALA A 4 -19.87 1.30 -11.98
C ALA A 4 -18.93 0.15 -11.58
N ARG A 5 -19.32 -1.11 -11.87
CA ARG A 5 -18.48 -2.27 -11.58
C ARG A 5 -17.19 -2.25 -12.41
N GLU A 6 -17.25 -1.75 -13.65
CA GLU A 6 -16.07 -1.59 -14.51
C GLU A 6 -15.12 -0.51 -13.97
N LEU A 7 -15.64 0.66 -13.57
CA LEU A 7 -14.85 1.71 -12.93
C LEU A 7 -14.16 1.24 -11.66
N PHE A 8 -14.88 0.49 -10.82
CA PHE A 8 -14.30 -0.08 -9.60
C PHE A 8 -13.13 -1.03 -9.90
N THR A 9 -13.23 -1.85 -10.95
CA THR A 9 -12.12 -2.73 -11.35
C THR A 9 -10.86 -1.98 -11.77
N TYR A 10 -10.99 -0.79 -12.36
CA TYR A 10 -9.84 0.03 -12.76
C TYR A 10 -9.05 0.58 -11.58
N ALA A 11 -9.71 0.79 -10.44
CA ALA A 11 -9.08 1.21 -9.21
C ALA A 11 -8.23 0.10 -8.53
N ARG A 12 -8.17 -1.10 -9.12
CA ARG A 12 -7.37 -2.26 -8.68
C ARG A 12 -7.78 -2.75 -7.27
N PRO A 13 -9.04 -3.15 -7.05
CA PRO A 13 -9.55 -3.44 -5.72
C PRO A 13 -8.85 -4.62 -5.02
N TRP A 14 -8.15 -5.46 -5.78
CA TRP A 14 -7.30 -6.52 -5.23
C TRP A 14 -6.15 -5.98 -4.37
N SER A 15 -5.74 -4.71 -4.52
CA SER A 15 -4.69 -4.09 -3.71
C SER A 15 -5.21 -3.38 -2.45
N PHE A 16 -6.51 -3.11 -2.35
CA PHE A 16 -7.12 -2.41 -1.21
C PHE A 16 -7.01 -3.14 0.14
N PRO A 17 -7.04 -4.49 0.22
CA PRO A 17 -6.75 -5.20 1.46
C PRO A 17 -5.44 -4.75 2.11
N MET A 18 -4.44 -4.33 1.31
CA MET A 18 -3.19 -3.87 1.88
C MET A 18 -3.34 -2.58 2.68
N THR A 19 -4.16 -1.65 2.19
CA THR A 19 -4.46 -0.38 2.86
C THR A 19 -5.30 -0.60 4.11
N ILE A 20 -6.27 -1.50 4.04
CA ILE A 20 -7.09 -1.88 5.20
C ILE A 20 -6.19 -2.40 6.33
N ILE A 21 -5.30 -3.35 6.04
CA ILE A 21 -4.37 -3.90 7.04
C ILE A 21 -3.47 -2.81 7.63
N ALA A 22 -2.87 -1.96 6.78
CA ALA A 22 -1.96 -0.92 7.25
C ALA A 22 -2.63 0.08 8.21
N ILE A 23 -3.88 0.45 7.91
CA ILE A 23 -4.72 1.29 8.77
C ILE A 23 -5.06 0.56 10.07
N SER A 24 -5.40 -0.72 9.99
CA SER A 24 -5.76 -1.54 11.15
C SER A 24 -4.65 -1.58 12.22
N PHE A 25 -3.36 -1.53 11.87
CA PHE A 25 -2.30 -1.48 12.89
C PHE A 25 -2.46 -0.29 13.86
N GLY A 26 -2.82 0.90 13.35
CA GLY A 26 -3.10 2.04 14.22
C GLY A 26 -4.39 1.91 15.03
N VAL A 27 -5.42 1.27 14.45
CA VAL A 27 -6.68 0.94 15.16
C VAL A 27 -6.40 -0.02 16.32
N PHE A 28 -5.67 -1.11 16.08
CA PHE A 28 -5.31 -2.08 17.11
C PHE A 28 -4.43 -1.46 18.20
N TYR A 29 -3.49 -0.59 17.82
CA TYR A 29 -2.70 0.12 18.81
C TYR A 29 -3.55 1.07 19.68
N ALA A 30 -4.55 1.75 19.11
CA ALA A 30 -5.52 2.55 19.87
C ALA A 30 -6.33 1.67 20.86
N LEU A 31 -6.80 0.50 20.41
CA LEU A 31 -7.50 -0.47 21.25
C LEU A 31 -6.61 -0.96 22.41
N LEU A 32 -5.34 -1.29 22.14
CA LEU A 32 -4.36 -1.68 23.17
C LEU A 32 -4.09 -0.57 24.21
N LYS A 33 -4.40 0.69 23.87
CA LYS A 33 -4.33 1.84 24.79
C LYS A 33 -5.64 2.14 25.51
N GLY A 34 -6.67 1.31 25.31
CA GLY A 34 -7.97 1.45 25.97
C GLY A 34 -8.91 2.47 25.33
N PHE A 35 -8.61 2.97 24.12
CA PHE A 35 -9.53 3.85 23.40
C PHE A 35 -10.71 3.03 22.82
N SER A 36 -11.94 3.38 23.23
CA SER A 36 -13.17 2.70 22.81
C SER A 36 -14.28 3.61 22.23
N PRO A 37 -14.40 4.92 22.55
CA PRO A 37 -15.50 5.73 22.02
C PRO A 37 -15.43 5.94 20.50
N ASP A 38 -16.52 5.60 19.80
CA ASP A 38 -16.71 5.73 18.35
C ASP A 38 -15.65 5.08 17.47
N ILE A 39 -14.82 4.18 18.03
CA ILE A 39 -13.67 3.64 17.32
C ILE A 39 -14.07 2.90 16.06
N LEU A 40 -15.22 2.21 16.07
CA LEU A 40 -15.74 1.51 14.90
C LEU A 40 -16.06 2.50 13.76
N LEU A 41 -16.84 3.55 14.04
CA LEU A 41 -17.25 4.53 13.04
C LEU A 41 -16.04 5.29 12.49
N LYS A 42 -15.15 5.78 13.37
CA LYS A 42 -13.91 6.45 12.97
C LYS A 42 -13.03 5.53 12.11
N SER A 43 -12.88 4.26 12.50
CA SER A 43 -12.09 3.28 11.74
C SER A 43 -12.67 3.05 10.34
N LEU A 44 -14.00 2.92 10.22
CA LEU A 44 -14.66 2.78 8.91
C LEU A 44 -14.44 3.99 8.02
N ILE A 45 -14.54 5.21 8.57
CA ILE A 45 -14.28 6.46 7.84
C ILE A 45 -12.83 6.53 7.37
N VAL A 46 -11.87 6.21 8.24
CA VAL A 46 -10.43 6.22 7.91
C VAL A 46 -10.10 5.16 6.86
N ILE A 47 -10.64 3.95 6.99
CA ILE A 47 -10.47 2.88 6.00
C ILE A 47 -11.00 3.31 4.64
N LEU A 48 -12.22 3.87 4.60
CA LEU A 48 -12.82 4.34 3.36
C LEU A 48 -11.99 5.47 2.73
N GLY A 49 -11.55 6.45 3.52
CA GLY A 49 -10.66 7.52 3.05
C GLY A 49 -9.35 7.00 2.48
N GLY A 50 -8.69 6.07 3.18
CA GLY A 50 -7.46 5.43 2.70
C GLY A 50 -7.64 4.65 1.41
N ILE A 51 -8.74 3.90 1.28
CA ILE A 51 -9.08 3.18 0.03
C ILE A 51 -9.30 4.17 -1.11
N LEU A 52 -9.99 5.28 -0.87
CA LEU A 52 -10.22 6.32 -1.88
C LEU A 52 -8.91 6.99 -2.34
N PHE A 53 -7.97 7.23 -1.43
CA PHE A 53 -6.64 7.75 -1.78
C PHE A 53 -5.81 6.74 -2.57
N HIS A 54 -5.85 5.46 -2.21
CA HIS A 54 -5.18 4.39 -2.96
C HIS A 54 -5.82 4.19 -4.35
N ALA A 55 -7.15 4.20 -4.43
CA ALA A 55 -7.87 4.20 -5.71
C ALA A 55 -7.43 5.37 -6.59
N SER A 56 -7.34 6.57 -6.02
CA SER A 56 -6.85 7.77 -6.70
C SER A 56 -5.41 7.58 -7.21
N ALA A 57 -4.50 7.03 -6.40
CA ALA A 57 -3.13 6.75 -6.80
C ALA A 57 -3.05 5.79 -7.99
N ASN A 58 -3.84 4.70 -7.98
CA ASN A 58 -3.90 3.74 -9.08
C ASN A 58 -4.44 4.37 -10.38
N LEU A 59 -5.48 5.19 -10.28
CA LEU A 59 -6.10 5.83 -11.45
C LEU A 59 -5.25 6.97 -12.01
N TRP A 60 -4.62 7.78 -11.15
CA TRP A 60 -3.64 8.77 -11.60
C TRP A 60 -2.40 8.09 -12.18
N ASN A 61 -1.95 6.97 -11.63
CA ASN A 61 -0.90 6.15 -12.25
C ASN A 61 -1.26 5.78 -13.70
N ASP A 62 -2.43 5.17 -13.95
CA ASP A 62 -2.90 4.85 -15.31
C ASP A 62 -2.96 6.09 -16.23
N TYR A 63 -3.45 7.23 -15.73
CA TYR A 63 -3.51 8.46 -16.51
C TYR A 63 -2.14 9.01 -16.90
N TYR A 64 -1.25 9.15 -15.93
CA TYR A 64 0.03 9.82 -16.10
C TYR A 64 1.03 8.94 -16.84
N ASP A 65 1.01 7.62 -16.61
CA ASP A 65 1.87 6.69 -17.33
C ASP A 65 1.41 6.55 -18.80
N TYR A 66 0.09 6.61 -19.07
CA TYR A 66 -0.42 6.78 -20.43
C TYR A 66 0.07 8.07 -21.09
N LYS A 67 -0.03 9.22 -20.39
CA LYS A 67 0.40 10.53 -20.94
C LYS A 67 1.91 10.60 -21.18
N ARG A 68 2.72 9.88 -20.41
CA ARG A 68 4.16 9.75 -20.63
C ARG A 68 4.53 8.70 -21.69
N GLY A 69 3.56 7.94 -22.18
CA GLY A 69 3.79 6.84 -23.11
C GLY A 69 4.47 5.62 -22.47
N VAL A 70 4.48 5.50 -21.14
CA VAL A 70 4.98 4.30 -20.46
C VAL A 70 3.96 3.17 -20.62
N ASP A 71 2.67 3.47 -20.44
CA ASP A 71 1.58 2.51 -20.67
C ASP A 71 1.23 2.40 -22.16
N ILE A 72 1.50 1.22 -22.73
CA ILE A 72 1.09 0.77 -24.07
C ILE A 72 0.50 -0.64 -23.98
N LYS A 73 -0.04 -1.17 -25.09
CA LYS A 73 -0.69 -2.49 -25.09
C LYS A 73 0.26 -3.63 -24.73
N GLU A 74 1.53 -3.47 -25.08
CA GLU A 74 2.61 -4.43 -24.89
C GLU A 74 3.25 -4.34 -23.50
N ALA A 75 2.90 -3.33 -22.69
CA ALA A 75 3.45 -3.19 -21.35
C ALA A 75 3.11 -4.44 -20.51
N PRO A 76 4.05 -5.01 -19.74
CA PRO A 76 3.85 -6.28 -19.03
C PRO A 76 2.59 -6.32 -18.17
N THR A 77 2.30 -5.23 -17.44
CA THR A 77 1.09 -5.08 -16.61
C THR A 77 -0.21 -5.14 -17.41
N ASN A 78 -0.18 -4.70 -18.68
CA ASN A 78 -1.34 -4.64 -19.57
C ASN A 78 -1.59 -5.97 -20.31
N ILE A 79 -0.67 -6.94 -20.20
CA ILE A 79 -0.84 -8.28 -20.76
C ILE A 79 -1.89 -9.08 -19.97
N TYR A 80 -1.88 -8.98 -18.64
CA TYR A 80 -2.82 -9.71 -17.77
C TYR A 80 -3.94 -8.83 -17.19
N ARG A 81 -3.87 -7.51 -17.40
CA ARG A 81 -4.88 -6.53 -16.94
C ARG A 81 -5.37 -5.66 -18.09
N LYS A 82 -6.69 -5.47 -18.17
CA LYS A 82 -7.29 -4.49 -19.08
C LYS A 82 -6.99 -3.06 -18.61
N HIS A 83 -6.17 -2.32 -19.35
CA HIS A 83 -5.91 -0.91 -19.09
C HIS A 83 -7.10 -0.03 -19.55
N PRO A 84 -7.66 0.84 -18.69
CA PRO A 84 -8.91 1.57 -18.97
C PRO A 84 -8.88 2.45 -20.23
N ILE A 85 -7.79 3.20 -20.41
CA ILE A 85 -7.63 4.15 -21.53
C ILE A 85 -7.34 3.39 -22.84
N LEU A 86 -6.34 2.50 -22.84
CA LEU A 86 -5.93 1.72 -24.02
C LEU A 86 -7.01 0.78 -24.54
N SER A 87 -7.95 0.35 -23.68
CA SER A 87 -9.09 -0.46 -24.08
C SER A 87 -10.31 0.35 -24.56
N ASN A 88 -10.18 1.68 -24.70
CA ASN A 88 -11.26 2.61 -25.04
C ASN A 88 -12.49 2.52 -24.11
N SER A 89 -12.32 2.04 -22.87
CA SER A 89 -13.43 1.92 -21.92
C SER A 89 -13.79 3.25 -21.28
N ILE A 90 -12.81 4.13 -21.13
CA ILE A 90 -12.97 5.47 -20.58
C ILE A 90 -11.88 6.39 -21.13
N SER A 91 -12.23 7.66 -21.38
CA SER A 91 -11.27 8.65 -21.87
C SER A 91 -10.19 8.97 -20.83
N SER A 92 -9.04 9.48 -21.29
CA SER A 92 -7.98 9.92 -20.39
C SER A 92 -8.47 10.99 -19.40
N GLN A 93 -9.30 11.93 -19.86
CA GLN A 93 -9.95 12.94 -19.01
C GLN A 93 -10.89 12.29 -18.00
N GLY A 94 -11.65 11.27 -18.41
CA GLY A 94 -12.55 10.54 -17.51
C GLY A 94 -11.81 9.85 -16.36
N ILE A 95 -10.67 9.19 -16.64
CA ILE A 95 -9.84 8.58 -15.59
C ILE A 95 -9.27 9.64 -14.65
N PHE A 96 -8.78 10.76 -15.19
CA PHE A 96 -8.26 11.85 -14.36
C PHE A 96 -9.33 12.44 -13.43
N ILE A 97 -10.54 12.68 -13.95
CA ILE A 97 -11.68 13.16 -13.15
C ILE A 97 -12.05 12.13 -12.09
N TYR A 98 -12.13 10.85 -12.45
CA TYR A 98 -12.50 9.80 -11.49
C TYR A 98 -11.46 9.63 -10.37
N ALA A 99 -10.18 9.71 -10.69
CA ALA A 99 -9.09 9.75 -9.72
C ALA A 99 -9.21 10.97 -8.77
N SER A 100 -9.49 12.14 -9.33
CA SER A 100 -9.62 13.40 -8.59
C SER A 100 -10.84 13.41 -7.67
N LEU A 101 -11.98 12.91 -8.15
CA LEU A 101 -13.19 12.75 -7.33
C LEU A 101 -12.98 11.76 -6.18
N SER A 102 -12.23 10.68 -6.40
CA SER A 102 -11.87 9.73 -5.34
C SER A 102 -11.00 10.42 -4.27
N ALA A 103 -9.97 11.19 -4.69
CA ALA A 103 -9.16 11.98 -3.77
C ALA A 103 -9.99 13.00 -2.99
N ILE A 104 -10.84 13.77 -3.66
CA ILE A 104 -11.72 14.77 -3.01
C ILE A 104 -12.65 14.10 -2.00
N ALA A 105 -13.27 12.97 -2.35
CA ALA A 105 -14.12 12.22 -1.43
C ALA A 105 -13.35 11.77 -0.18
N GLY A 106 -12.10 11.32 -0.31
CA GLY A 106 -11.25 11.00 0.84
C GLY A 106 -10.92 12.22 1.71
N VAL A 107 -10.65 13.39 1.11
CA VAL A 107 -10.44 14.65 1.85
C VAL A 107 -11.71 15.03 2.62
N LEU A 108 -12.88 14.92 2.01
CA LEU A 108 -14.17 15.22 2.65
C LEU A 108 -14.44 14.31 3.86
N LEU A 109 -14.03 13.04 3.81
CA LEU A 109 -14.09 12.14 4.98
C LEU A 109 -13.14 12.59 6.10
N GLY A 110 -11.96 13.12 5.76
CA GLY A 110 -11.06 13.75 6.75
C GLY A 110 -11.64 15.02 7.37
N ILE A 111 -12.35 15.83 6.59
CA ILE A 111 -13.09 17.01 7.08
C ILE A 111 -14.26 16.58 7.98
N LEU A 112 -14.95 15.50 7.62
CA LEU A 112 -16.03 14.93 8.44
C LEU A 112 -15.54 14.57 9.84
N ILE A 113 -14.36 13.97 9.96
CA ILE A 113 -13.70 13.68 11.25
C ILE A 113 -13.55 14.95 12.09
N TYR A 114 -13.11 16.06 11.48
CA TYR A 114 -12.96 17.33 12.19
C TYR A 114 -14.31 17.92 12.62
N ILE A 115 -15.32 17.90 11.75
CA ILE A 115 -16.64 18.47 12.05
C ILE A 115 -17.31 17.76 13.23
N PHE A 116 -17.27 16.43 13.26
CA PHE A 116 -17.99 15.64 14.25
C PHE A 116 -17.21 15.39 15.55
N TRP A 117 -15.88 15.36 15.49
CA TRP A 117 -15.04 15.04 16.66
C TRP A 117 -13.98 16.11 17.00
N GLY A 118 -13.92 17.23 16.28
CA GLY A 118 -12.92 18.29 16.49
C GLY A 118 -11.48 17.86 16.21
N ASN A 119 -11.27 16.70 15.58
CA ASN A 119 -9.95 16.12 15.40
C ASN A 119 -9.27 16.63 14.11
N ILE A 120 -8.30 17.53 14.27
CA ILE A 120 -7.55 18.15 13.17
C ILE A 120 -6.72 17.15 12.34
N TRP A 121 -6.36 15.99 12.92
CA TRP A 121 -5.59 14.97 12.21
C TRP A 121 -6.35 14.41 11.01
N GLY A 122 -7.68 14.44 11.03
CA GLY A 122 -8.52 14.10 9.88
C GLY A 122 -8.23 14.97 8.66
N ILE A 123 -8.08 16.28 8.85
CA ILE A 123 -7.75 17.23 7.78
C ILE A 123 -6.30 17.04 7.33
N ILE A 124 -5.36 16.95 8.29
CA ILE A 124 -3.93 16.83 7.98
C ILE A 124 -3.63 15.59 7.14
N PHE A 125 -4.05 14.40 7.59
CA PHE A 125 -3.88 13.17 6.82
C PHE A 125 -4.77 13.13 5.58
N GLY A 126 -5.91 13.82 5.61
CA GLY A 126 -6.77 14.05 4.45
C GLY A 126 -6.08 14.83 3.32
N ILE A 127 -5.14 15.73 3.64
CA ILE A 127 -4.33 16.47 2.65
C ILE A 127 -3.09 15.66 2.23
N ILE A 128 -2.41 15.00 3.19
CA ILE A 128 -1.21 14.21 2.92
C ILE A 128 -1.51 13.05 1.96
N GLY A 129 -2.64 12.35 2.15
CA GLY A 129 -3.05 11.21 1.33
C GLY A 129 -3.06 11.51 -0.18
N PRO A 130 -3.90 12.42 -0.68
CA PRO A 130 -3.97 12.74 -2.10
C PRO A 130 -2.70 13.42 -2.59
N PHE A 131 -1.97 14.17 -1.74
CA PHE A 131 -0.66 14.72 -2.10
C PHE A 131 0.33 13.61 -2.45
N LEU A 132 0.45 12.56 -1.63
CA LEU A 132 1.33 11.42 -1.91
C LEU A 132 0.85 10.63 -3.12
N SER A 133 -0.46 10.34 -3.22
CA SER A 133 -1.05 9.68 -4.39
C SER A 133 -0.72 10.42 -5.70
N PHE A 134 -0.78 11.75 -5.68
CA PHE A 134 -0.40 12.58 -6.83
C PHE A 134 1.10 12.60 -7.06
N MET A 135 1.92 12.76 -6.01
CA MET A 135 3.38 12.83 -6.14
C MET A 135 3.99 11.52 -6.61
N TYR A 136 3.31 10.38 -6.46
CA TYR A 136 3.79 9.10 -6.97
C TYR A 136 4.05 9.12 -8.48
N THR A 137 3.08 9.63 -9.28
CA THR A 137 3.16 9.67 -10.75
C THR A 137 2.81 11.00 -11.39
N GLY A 138 2.07 11.91 -10.76
CA GLY A 138 1.47 13.08 -11.40
C GLY A 138 2.36 14.30 -11.58
N SER A 139 3.45 14.42 -10.82
CA SER A 139 4.31 15.61 -10.86
C SER A 139 5.50 15.48 -11.82
N LYS A 140 6.17 16.60 -12.13
CA LYS A 140 7.48 16.59 -12.83
C LYS A 140 8.56 15.88 -12.00
N PHE A 141 8.39 15.87 -10.68
CA PHE A 141 9.26 15.21 -9.70
C PHE A 141 8.60 13.93 -9.17
N ALA A 142 7.91 13.21 -10.04
CA ALA A 142 7.14 12.04 -9.64
C ALA A 142 8.05 10.97 -9.02
N LEU A 143 7.71 10.49 -7.83
CA LEU A 143 8.56 9.65 -6.99
C LEU A 143 8.93 8.34 -7.69
N LYS A 144 8.00 7.73 -8.44
CA LYS A 144 8.28 6.55 -9.29
C LYS A 144 9.47 6.79 -10.24
N TYR A 145 9.54 7.97 -10.86
CA TYR A 145 10.55 8.33 -11.85
C TYR A 145 11.83 8.93 -11.23
N LEU A 146 11.81 9.24 -9.94
CA LEU A 146 12.98 9.57 -9.14
C LEU A 146 13.61 8.34 -8.46
N SER A 147 13.09 7.14 -8.72
CA SER A 147 13.48 5.90 -8.03
C SER A 147 13.18 5.88 -6.53
N LEU A 148 12.12 6.58 -6.14
CA LEU A 148 11.65 6.70 -4.76
C LEU A 148 10.30 6.01 -4.53
N GLY A 149 9.80 5.23 -5.50
CA GLY A 149 8.47 4.60 -5.43
C GLY A 149 8.38 3.56 -4.31
N GLU A 150 9.39 2.69 -4.21
CA GLU A 150 9.50 1.67 -3.17
C GLU A 150 9.64 2.30 -1.77
N LEU A 151 10.43 3.38 -1.67
CA LEU A 151 10.59 4.13 -0.43
C LEU A 151 9.29 4.83 -0.01
N GLU A 152 8.57 5.43 -0.96
CA GLU A 152 7.27 6.05 -0.70
C GLU A 152 6.26 5.02 -0.21
N ALA A 153 6.17 3.85 -0.86
CA ALA A 153 5.32 2.77 -0.41
C ALA A 153 5.70 2.28 0.99
N PHE A 154 6.99 2.12 1.28
CA PHE A 154 7.46 1.79 2.63
C PHE A 154 7.04 2.84 3.66
N ILE A 155 7.20 4.13 3.37
CA ILE A 155 6.81 5.21 4.28
C ILE A 155 5.29 5.24 4.48
N ALA A 156 4.51 5.11 3.41
CA ALA A 156 3.06 5.12 3.48
C ALA A 156 2.52 3.95 4.32
N TYR A 157 2.96 2.73 4.02
CA TYR A 157 2.43 1.50 4.62
C TYR A 157 3.11 1.10 5.93
N GLY A 158 4.36 1.50 6.14
CA GLY A 158 5.12 1.24 7.37
C GLY A 158 5.00 2.33 8.42
N PHE A 159 4.47 3.52 8.09
CA PHE A 159 4.35 4.63 9.02
C PHE A 159 3.00 5.35 8.88
N LEU A 160 2.78 6.03 7.76
CA LEU A 160 1.72 7.04 7.66
C LEU A 160 0.32 6.48 7.89
N PHE A 161 -0.02 5.32 7.32
CA PHE A 161 -1.35 4.74 7.54
C PHE A 161 -1.62 4.41 9.01
N SER A 162 -0.66 3.80 9.71
CA SER A 162 -0.81 3.44 11.12
C SER A 162 -0.75 4.65 12.07
N ILE A 163 0.11 5.62 11.80
CA ILE A 163 0.21 6.86 12.60
C ILE A 163 -1.06 7.69 12.39
N GLY A 164 -1.48 7.86 11.14
CA GLY A 164 -2.64 8.64 10.78
C GLY A 164 -3.94 8.03 11.31
N SER A 165 -4.13 6.72 11.19
CA SER A 165 -5.33 6.08 11.73
C SER A 165 -5.39 6.19 13.24
N TYR A 166 -4.28 5.97 13.95
CA TYR A 166 -4.20 6.20 15.39
C TYR A 166 -4.54 7.64 15.76
N ALA A 167 -3.92 8.63 15.09
CA ALA A 167 -4.12 10.04 15.39
C ALA A 167 -5.55 10.50 15.12
N ILE A 168 -6.18 10.01 14.04
CA ILE A 168 -7.58 10.29 13.72
C ILE A 168 -8.54 9.66 14.73
N ILE A 169 -8.22 8.47 15.24
CA ILE A 169 -9.08 7.77 16.21
C ILE A 169 -9.00 8.43 17.59
N THR A 170 -7.78 8.70 18.05
CA THR A 170 -7.49 9.07 19.45
C THR A 170 -7.40 10.59 19.66
N GLY A 171 -7.03 11.35 18.63
CA GLY A 171 -6.65 12.77 18.77
C GLY A 171 -5.16 12.99 19.03
N ASP A 172 -4.39 11.93 19.30
CA ASP A 172 -2.98 12.01 19.68
C ASP A 172 -2.04 11.60 18.55
N LEU A 173 -0.96 12.37 18.34
CA LEU A 173 0.08 12.02 17.39
C LEU A 173 1.26 11.34 18.09
N THR A 174 1.59 10.12 17.67
CA THR A 174 2.81 9.42 18.10
C THR A 174 3.27 8.45 17.02
N PHE A 175 4.58 8.15 17.01
CA PHE A 175 5.19 7.18 16.09
C PHE A 175 5.05 5.72 16.55
N ARG A 176 4.59 5.48 17.78
CA ARG A 176 4.50 4.12 18.35
C ARG A 176 3.66 3.12 17.52
N PRO A 177 2.52 3.50 16.92
CA PRO A 177 1.77 2.60 16.04
C PRO A 177 2.59 2.06 14.87
N ALA A 178 3.56 2.84 14.37
CA ALA A 178 4.41 2.45 13.25
C ALA A 178 5.26 1.21 13.54
N ILE A 179 5.58 0.95 14.81
CA ILE A 179 6.36 -0.24 15.20
C ILE A 179 5.65 -1.51 14.71
N PHE A 180 4.31 -1.57 14.76
CA PHE A 180 3.54 -2.72 14.28
C PHE A 180 3.45 -2.81 12.75
N SER A 181 3.49 -1.67 12.05
CA SER A 181 3.31 -1.62 10.60
C SER A 181 4.62 -1.64 9.82
N ILE A 182 5.78 -1.33 10.41
CA ILE A 182 7.09 -1.38 9.74
C ILE A 182 7.37 -2.73 9.06
N PRO A 183 7.19 -3.90 9.72
CA PRO A 183 7.35 -5.20 9.04
C PRO A 183 6.44 -5.33 7.81
N TYR A 184 5.21 -4.84 7.93
CA TYR A 184 4.23 -4.86 6.85
C TYR A 184 4.61 -3.90 5.70
N GLY A 185 5.15 -2.73 6.01
CA GLY A 185 5.61 -1.75 5.02
C GLY A 185 6.71 -2.30 4.10
N PHE A 186 7.64 -3.09 4.64
CA PHE A 186 8.66 -3.79 3.83
C PHE A 186 8.02 -4.76 2.83
N LEU A 187 7.00 -5.52 3.24
CA LEU A 187 6.28 -6.43 2.34
C LEU A 187 5.49 -5.69 1.25
N VAL A 188 4.99 -4.48 1.55
CA VAL A 188 4.33 -3.65 0.52
C VAL A 188 5.37 -3.09 -0.46
N ALA A 189 6.53 -2.63 0.04
CA ALA A 189 7.64 -2.22 -0.82
C ALA A 189 8.11 -3.39 -1.74
N ALA A 190 8.18 -4.61 -1.21
CA ALA A 190 8.48 -5.82 -1.99
C ALA A 190 7.52 -6.04 -3.17
N VAL A 191 6.23 -5.65 -3.04
CA VAL A 191 5.28 -5.73 -4.16
C VAL A 191 5.71 -4.81 -5.31
N LEU A 192 6.14 -3.58 -5.00
CA LEU A 192 6.62 -2.62 -5.98
C LEU A 192 7.98 -3.05 -6.55
N THR A 193 8.91 -3.49 -5.70
CA THR A 193 10.21 -4.01 -6.15
C THR A 193 10.02 -5.20 -7.09
N ALA A 194 9.10 -6.12 -6.79
CA ALA A 194 8.78 -7.24 -7.67
C ALA A 194 8.21 -6.79 -9.02
N ASN A 195 7.27 -5.84 -9.02
CA ASN A 195 6.74 -5.23 -10.23
C ASN A 195 7.84 -4.62 -11.09
N ASN A 196 8.67 -3.76 -10.49
CA ASN A 196 9.69 -3.02 -11.19
C ASN A 196 10.86 -3.93 -11.62
N THR A 197 11.15 -5.01 -10.88
CA THR A 197 12.14 -6.02 -11.29
C THR A 197 11.69 -6.81 -12.51
N ARG A 198 10.40 -7.17 -12.59
CA ARG A 198 9.81 -7.81 -13.77
C ARG A 198 9.94 -6.91 -15.00
N ASP A 199 9.76 -5.61 -14.80
CA ASP A 199 9.61 -4.64 -15.88
C ASP A 199 10.91 -3.93 -16.28
N ILE A 200 12.07 -4.28 -15.71
CA ILE A 200 13.36 -3.58 -15.96
C ILE A 200 13.61 -3.32 -17.44
N ASP A 201 13.58 -4.35 -18.28
CA ASP A 201 13.93 -4.23 -19.70
C ASP A 201 12.91 -3.35 -20.45
N PHE A 202 11.64 -3.47 -20.09
CA PHE A 202 10.56 -2.69 -20.68
C PHE A 202 10.64 -1.22 -20.24
N ASP A 203 10.74 -0.96 -18.93
CA ASP A 203 10.85 0.37 -18.35
C ASP A 203 12.06 1.12 -18.90
N LEU A 204 13.20 0.44 -19.03
CA LEU A 204 14.41 0.98 -19.64
C LEU A 204 14.16 1.41 -21.10
N SER A 205 13.47 0.59 -21.89
CA SER A 205 13.12 0.91 -23.28
C SER A 205 12.18 2.12 -23.43
N ARG A 206 11.42 2.45 -22.39
CA ARG A 206 10.52 3.62 -22.33
C ARG A 206 11.16 4.83 -21.64
N GLY A 207 12.42 4.73 -21.23
CA GLY A 207 13.13 5.81 -20.51
C GLY A 207 12.64 6.03 -19.08
N ALA A 208 11.89 5.08 -18.50
CA ALA A 208 11.49 5.11 -17.11
C ALA A 208 12.71 4.86 -16.20
N LYS A 209 12.69 5.48 -15.02
CA LYS A 209 13.81 5.47 -14.07
C LYS A 209 13.35 4.95 -12.71
N THR A 210 12.77 3.76 -12.68
CA THR A 210 12.42 3.07 -11.43
C THR A 210 13.68 2.66 -10.67
N LEU A 211 13.56 2.31 -9.39
CA LEU A 211 14.71 1.89 -8.59
C LEU A 211 15.38 0.65 -9.18
N SER A 212 14.57 -0.35 -9.56
CA SER A 212 15.02 -1.58 -10.23
C SER A 212 15.80 -1.32 -11.52
N VAL A 213 15.41 -0.34 -12.33
CA VAL A 213 16.16 0.07 -13.53
C VAL A 213 17.52 0.66 -13.13
N ARG A 214 17.59 1.49 -12.09
CA ARG A 214 18.85 2.15 -11.67
C ARG A 214 19.85 1.18 -11.04
N ILE A 215 19.39 0.27 -10.18
CA ILE A 215 20.27 -0.67 -9.47
C ILE A 215 20.53 -1.96 -10.27
N GLY A 216 19.72 -2.21 -11.29
CA GLY A 216 19.81 -3.41 -12.13
C GLY A 216 19.25 -4.67 -11.48
N LYS A 217 19.02 -5.70 -12.30
CA LYS A 217 18.29 -6.93 -11.92
C LYS A 217 18.88 -7.64 -10.71
N LYS A 218 20.21 -7.77 -10.62
CA LYS A 218 20.88 -8.47 -9.52
C LYS A 218 20.62 -7.79 -8.17
N LEU A 219 20.84 -6.48 -8.08
CA LEU A 219 20.60 -5.73 -6.84
C LEU A 219 19.10 -5.64 -6.52
N SER A 220 18.25 -5.55 -7.54
CA SER A 220 16.79 -5.56 -7.37
C SER A 220 16.29 -6.88 -6.76
N LEU A 221 16.85 -8.02 -7.15
CA LEU A 221 16.54 -9.31 -6.53
C LEU A 221 17.05 -9.41 -5.08
N ILE A 222 18.22 -8.83 -4.77
CA ILE A 222 18.74 -8.77 -3.40
C ILE A 222 17.83 -7.87 -2.53
N LEU A 223 17.44 -6.70 -3.03
CA LEU A 223 16.52 -5.81 -2.34
C LEU A 223 15.20 -6.53 -2.03
N LEU A 224 14.62 -7.22 -3.03
CA LEU A 224 13.40 -8.00 -2.86
C LEU A 224 13.55 -9.10 -1.79
N GLU A 225 14.69 -9.80 -1.78
CA GLU A 225 14.99 -10.82 -0.78
C GLU A 225 15.09 -10.21 0.63
N CYS A 226 15.71 -9.04 0.78
CA CYS A 226 15.75 -8.30 2.04
C CYS A 226 14.34 -7.87 2.49
N GLU A 227 13.57 -7.24 1.61
CA GLU A 227 12.21 -6.77 1.90
C GLU A 227 11.26 -7.92 2.28
N LEU A 228 11.48 -9.12 1.74
CA LEU A 228 10.70 -10.31 2.09
C LEU A 228 11.15 -11.01 3.36
N THR A 229 12.41 -10.90 3.77
CA THR A 229 12.94 -11.64 4.93
C THR A 229 12.96 -10.81 6.22
N LEU A 230 13.29 -9.53 6.11
CA LEU A 230 13.33 -8.59 7.24
C LEU A 230 12.04 -8.55 8.07
N PRO A 231 10.82 -8.57 7.50
CA PRO A 231 9.58 -8.55 8.28
C PRO A 231 9.48 -9.66 9.31
N TYR A 232 9.90 -10.86 8.93
CA TYR A 232 9.87 -12.04 9.80
C TYR A 232 10.93 -11.96 10.90
N ILE A 233 12.13 -11.49 10.56
CA ILE A 233 13.22 -11.27 11.51
C ILE A 233 12.82 -10.19 12.52
N LEU A 234 12.31 -9.05 12.05
CA LEU A 234 11.85 -7.95 12.90
C LEU A 234 10.72 -8.40 13.82
N THR A 235 9.77 -9.20 13.32
CA THR A 235 8.67 -9.74 14.13
C THR A 235 9.22 -10.61 15.27
N LEU A 236 10.15 -11.51 14.99
CA LEU A 236 10.79 -12.35 16.01
C LEU A 236 11.56 -11.52 17.05
N ILE A 237 12.36 -10.55 16.61
CA ILE A 237 13.13 -9.67 17.49
C ILE A 237 12.18 -8.88 18.40
N LEU A 238 11.13 -8.28 17.85
CA LEU A 238 10.19 -7.44 18.61
C LEU A 238 9.32 -8.26 19.57
N VAL A 239 8.99 -9.51 19.24
CA VAL A 239 8.36 -10.44 20.19
C VAL A 239 9.32 -10.80 21.32
N PHE A 240 10.58 -11.14 21.00
CA PHE A 240 11.60 -11.45 22.00
C PHE A 240 11.87 -10.29 22.97
N MET A 241 11.91 -9.06 22.43
CA MET A 241 12.03 -7.82 23.21
C MET A 241 10.76 -7.45 24.00
N LYS A 242 9.68 -8.24 23.90
CA LYS A 242 8.37 -7.99 24.52
C LYS A 242 7.73 -6.67 24.08
N ILE A 243 8.12 -6.15 22.91
CA ILE A 243 7.49 -4.99 22.27
C ILE A 243 6.22 -5.43 21.55
N PHE A 244 6.28 -6.58 20.87
CA PHE A 244 5.11 -7.22 20.29
C PHE A 244 4.50 -8.27 21.23
N PRO A 245 3.17 -8.38 21.28
CA PRO A 245 2.52 -9.52 21.91
C PRO A 245 2.95 -10.84 21.27
N VAL A 246 3.12 -11.89 22.06
CA VAL A 246 3.66 -13.18 21.58
C VAL A 246 2.86 -13.77 20.43
N TRP A 247 1.54 -13.57 20.38
CA TRP A 247 0.67 -14.18 19.39
C TRP A 247 0.86 -13.69 17.95
N VAL A 248 1.56 -12.56 17.74
CA VAL A 248 1.88 -12.11 16.38
C VAL A 248 2.83 -13.06 15.64
N ILE A 249 3.47 -14.01 16.35
CA ILE A 249 4.27 -15.10 15.73
C ILE A 249 3.47 -15.96 14.76
N ILE A 250 2.13 -15.96 14.83
CA ILE A 250 1.27 -16.65 13.86
C ILE A 250 1.51 -16.12 12.42
N SER A 251 1.92 -14.85 12.28
CA SER A 251 2.31 -14.26 10.99
C SER A 251 3.49 -14.97 10.31
N LEU A 252 4.32 -15.70 11.08
CA LEU A 252 5.44 -16.48 10.53
C LEU A 252 4.96 -17.65 9.66
N ALA A 253 3.68 -18.04 9.72
CA ALA A 253 3.14 -19.09 8.85
C ALA A 253 3.22 -18.75 7.35
N SER A 254 3.31 -17.46 6.98
CA SER A 254 3.51 -17.05 5.58
C SER A 254 4.98 -17.16 5.11
N LEU A 255 5.94 -17.40 6.03
CA LEU A 255 7.38 -17.41 5.73
C LEU A 255 7.75 -18.44 4.67
N TYR A 256 7.20 -19.65 4.75
CA TYR A 256 7.50 -20.71 3.78
C TYR A 256 7.19 -20.26 2.34
N ARG A 257 6.07 -19.55 2.15
CA ARG A 257 5.68 -19.03 0.83
C ARG A 257 6.60 -17.88 0.39
N ALA A 258 6.99 -17.00 1.31
CA ALA A 258 7.98 -15.95 1.03
C ALA A 258 9.32 -16.54 0.54
N LEU A 259 9.87 -17.52 1.27
CA LEU A 259 11.12 -18.19 0.91
C LEU A 259 11.03 -18.94 -0.43
N LYS A 260 9.90 -19.63 -0.68
CA LYS A 260 9.65 -20.30 -1.97
C LYS A 260 9.61 -19.29 -3.11
N THR A 261 8.98 -18.13 -2.92
CA THR A 261 8.93 -17.05 -3.92
C THR A 261 10.31 -16.47 -4.20
N ILE A 262 11.13 -16.21 -3.18
CA ILE A 262 12.52 -15.74 -3.34
C ILE A 262 13.31 -16.72 -4.22
N LYS A 263 13.21 -18.02 -3.93
CA LYS A 263 13.88 -19.07 -4.73
C LYS A 263 13.43 -19.02 -6.19
N ASN A 264 12.12 -18.97 -6.44
CA ASN A 264 11.57 -18.94 -7.79
C ASN A 264 12.01 -17.68 -8.57
N PHE A 265 12.08 -16.52 -7.91
CA PHE A 265 12.44 -15.26 -8.56
C PHE A 265 13.91 -15.19 -8.96
N LYS A 266 14.80 -15.93 -8.28
CA LYS A 266 16.20 -16.10 -8.69
C LYS A 266 16.32 -16.84 -10.03
N GLU A 267 15.40 -17.76 -10.33
CA GLU A 267 15.35 -18.45 -11.63
C GLU A 267 14.68 -17.58 -12.70
N LYS A 268 13.45 -17.11 -12.41
CA LYS A 268 12.68 -16.25 -13.31
C LYS A 268 11.62 -15.46 -12.55
N VAL A 269 11.61 -14.14 -12.73
CA VAL A 269 10.54 -13.30 -12.21
C VAL A 269 9.26 -13.55 -13.04
N PRO A 270 8.15 -13.97 -12.43
CA PRO A 270 6.91 -14.29 -13.14
C PRO A 270 6.21 -13.03 -13.64
N SER A 271 5.37 -13.17 -14.67
CA SER A 271 4.64 -12.04 -15.25
C SER A 271 3.64 -11.40 -14.28
N ASN A 272 3.15 -12.15 -13.29
CA ASN A 272 2.21 -11.70 -12.26
C ASN A 272 2.90 -11.55 -10.88
N ALA A 273 4.16 -11.09 -10.86
CA ALA A 273 4.96 -10.96 -9.65
C ALA A 273 4.27 -10.13 -8.55
N ASP A 274 3.67 -9.00 -8.89
CA ASP A 274 2.99 -8.10 -7.96
C ASP A 274 1.75 -8.74 -7.28
N PRO A 275 0.79 -9.38 -7.98
CA PRO A 275 -0.28 -10.14 -7.32
C PRO A 275 0.22 -11.26 -6.40
N LEU A 276 1.28 -11.97 -6.81
CA LEU A 276 1.81 -13.08 -6.00
C LEU A 276 2.36 -12.56 -4.66
N LEU A 277 3.09 -11.45 -4.71
CA LEU A 277 3.66 -10.81 -3.54
C LEU A 277 2.59 -10.17 -2.67
N ALA A 278 1.60 -9.50 -3.27
CA ALA A 278 0.46 -8.94 -2.55
C ALA A 278 -0.33 -10.01 -1.79
N LYS A 279 -0.41 -11.24 -2.30
CA LYS A 279 -1.01 -12.37 -1.57
C LYS A 279 -0.21 -12.76 -0.33
N ILE A 280 1.12 -12.80 -0.41
CA ILE A 280 1.99 -13.07 0.74
C ILE A 280 1.89 -11.94 1.77
N THR A 281 1.88 -10.70 1.30
CA THR A 281 1.67 -9.51 2.12
C THR A 281 0.34 -9.57 2.85
N LEU A 282 -0.75 -9.92 2.15
CA LEU A 282 -2.08 -10.12 2.74
C LEU A 282 -2.09 -11.23 3.79
N GLU A 283 -1.50 -12.39 3.49
CA GLU A 283 -1.40 -13.52 4.42
C GLU A 283 -0.66 -13.12 5.70
N PHE A 284 0.53 -12.52 5.57
CA PHE A 284 1.29 -12.02 6.72
C PHE A 284 0.48 -11.01 7.54
N GLY A 285 -0.09 -10.00 6.88
CA GLY A 285 -0.84 -8.93 7.52
C GLY A 285 -2.06 -9.41 8.28
N LEU A 286 -2.88 -10.28 7.67
CA LEU A 286 -4.06 -10.85 8.34
C LEU A 286 -3.66 -11.70 9.55
N LEU A 287 -2.66 -12.57 9.40
CA LEU A 287 -2.19 -13.41 10.51
C LEU A 287 -1.60 -12.57 11.65
N PHE A 288 -0.92 -11.46 11.32
CA PHE A 288 -0.42 -10.51 12.31
C PHE A 288 -1.58 -9.85 13.07
N LEU A 289 -2.59 -9.34 12.36
CA LEU A 289 -3.78 -8.73 12.98
C LEU A 289 -4.56 -9.73 13.83
N ILE A 290 -4.65 -11.01 13.42
CA ILE A 290 -5.22 -12.09 14.23
C ILE A 290 -4.43 -12.25 15.53
N GLY A 291 -3.09 -12.25 15.46
CA GLY A 291 -2.24 -12.30 16.65
C GLY A 291 -2.48 -11.11 17.61
N LEU A 292 -2.66 -9.91 17.09
CA LEU A 292 -3.03 -8.74 17.89
C LEU A 292 -4.44 -8.88 18.51
N ALA A 293 -5.40 -9.40 17.76
CA ALA A 293 -6.77 -9.64 18.25
C ALA A 293 -6.80 -10.67 19.39
N ILE A 294 -6.09 -11.79 19.24
CA ILE A 294 -5.95 -12.79 20.31
C ILE A 294 -5.35 -12.14 21.55
N SER A 295 -4.35 -11.28 21.38
CA SER A 295 -3.70 -10.59 22.51
C SER A 295 -4.65 -9.65 23.23
N LEU A 296 -5.54 -8.95 22.52
CA LEU A 296 -6.58 -8.11 23.13
C LEU A 296 -7.62 -8.89 23.93
N LEU A 297 -7.90 -10.15 23.58
CA LEU A 297 -8.90 -10.98 24.25
C LEU A 297 -8.38 -11.66 25.52
N ILE A 298 -7.05 -11.71 25.70
CA ILE A 298 -6.39 -12.42 26.81
C ILE A 298 -5.77 -11.43 27.83
N LEU A 299 -5.77 -10.12 27.50
CA LEU A 299 -5.46 -9.03 28.43
C LEU A 299 -6.65 -8.74 29.35
#